data_AF-A0A7W0QI06-F1
#
_entry.id   AF-A0A7W0QI06-F1
#
_cell.length_a   1.000
_cell.length_b   1.000
_cell.length_c   1.000
_cell.angle_alpha   90.00
_cell.angle_beta   90.00
_cell.angle_gamma   90.00
#
_symmetry.space_group_name_H-M   'P 1'
#
loop_
_entity.id
_entity.type
_entity.pdbx_description
1 polymer ?
#
loop_
_entity_poly.entity_id
_entity_poly.type
_entity_poly.pdbx_seq_one_letter_code
_entity_poly.pdbx_strand_id
1 'polypeptide(L)'
;MLCSSTATLGYSTNNTDCDENNSNIFQSATLYADADGDTYTVGNGTTVCYGATIPSGYRATKSTTDDCNDNDAAVHSVITYYRDADIDGYGSSVTINVCNGISPTGYVRISGDCNDNNAAVYPNATEICGNGIDDNCDGQIDEGCNNKVLLSISDAVVYESEGIVTLTISLSKQTNQPVTVNYATADGTARSKANKNNPADYIVKSGSVTIPEGAQSATVTITIISDNVQELTEQFYVVLSKPVNAAIGKGTGTVTIMDVFAPTTKAKSTNPVKEDELLSALTVQAMPNPSSNHFTIFTKSSNKQVLNVRVVDALGRLIETKNNIPANGTSRIGNNYRPGIYFVEIIQGSESKRIQIVKNAN
;
A
#
# COMPACT_ATOMS: atom_id res chain seq x y z
N MET A 1 -35.03 76.68 -31.29
CA MET A 1 -35.97 75.62 -31.72
C MET A 1 -36.33 75.94 -33.16
N LEU A 2 -35.83 75.17 -34.13
CA LEU A 2 -36.10 75.37 -35.56
C LEU A 2 -37.30 74.49 -35.94
N CYS A 3 -38.39 75.08 -36.44
CA CYS A 3 -39.52 74.35 -37.00
C CYS A 3 -39.30 74.15 -38.51
N SER A 4 -38.56 73.11 -38.87
CA SER A 4 -38.38 72.69 -40.27
C SER A 4 -38.67 71.19 -40.39
N SER A 5 -39.46 70.81 -41.41
CA SER A 5 -39.75 69.40 -41.75
C SER A 5 -38.69 68.77 -42.65
N THR A 6 -37.68 69.54 -43.05
CA THR A 6 -36.52 69.08 -43.83
C THR A 6 -35.24 69.46 -43.09
N ALA A 7 -34.27 68.54 -43.06
CA ALA A 7 -32.97 68.82 -42.44
C ALA A 7 -32.24 69.92 -43.21
N THR A 8 -31.65 70.87 -42.49
CA THR A 8 -30.79 71.92 -43.07
C THR A 8 -29.51 71.32 -43.62
N LEU A 9 -28.89 71.96 -44.63
CA LEU A 9 -27.61 71.51 -45.21
C LEU A 9 -26.58 71.23 -44.11
N GLY A 10 -26.09 69.98 -44.03
CA GLY A 10 -25.17 69.51 -42.98
C GLY A 10 -25.84 68.85 -41.75
N TYR A 11 -27.16 68.75 -41.69
CA TYR A 11 -27.91 68.06 -40.62
C TYR A 11 -28.71 66.89 -41.20
N SER A 12 -28.96 65.87 -40.39
CA SER A 12 -29.75 64.68 -40.73
C SER A 12 -30.89 64.51 -39.72
N THR A 13 -32.09 64.11 -40.18
CA THR A 13 -33.19 63.67 -39.30
C THR A 13 -33.04 62.22 -38.83
N ASN A 14 -32.04 61.51 -39.37
CA ASN A 14 -31.69 60.15 -38.99
C ASN A 14 -30.46 60.18 -38.07
N ASN A 15 -30.55 59.56 -36.90
CA ASN A 15 -29.50 59.46 -35.88
C ASN A 15 -28.84 58.07 -35.83
N THR A 16 -28.97 57.25 -36.86
CA THR A 16 -28.31 55.92 -36.92
C THR A 16 -26.83 55.99 -37.25
N ASP A 17 -26.37 57.12 -37.80
CA ASP A 17 -24.99 57.32 -38.22
C ASP A 17 -24.05 57.33 -37.01
N CYS A 18 -23.19 56.32 -36.95
CA CYS A 18 -22.27 56.10 -35.85
C CYS A 18 -20.83 56.53 -36.18
N ASP A 19 -20.53 56.91 -37.44
CA ASP A 19 -19.23 57.44 -37.86
C ASP A 19 -19.43 58.70 -38.72
N GLU A 20 -19.41 59.84 -38.05
CA GLU A 20 -19.59 61.17 -38.64
C GLU A 20 -18.56 61.54 -39.73
N ASN A 21 -17.47 60.77 -39.86
CA ASN A 21 -16.39 61.01 -40.82
C ASN A 21 -16.40 60.03 -42.00
N ASN A 22 -17.28 59.02 -41.99
CA ASN A 22 -17.28 57.98 -43.01
C ASN A 22 -18.69 57.60 -43.44
N SER A 23 -19.14 58.13 -44.58
CA SER A 23 -20.48 57.85 -45.13
C SER A 23 -20.76 56.38 -45.47
N ASN A 24 -19.74 55.50 -45.48
CA ASN A 24 -19.92 54.06 -45.68
C ASN A 24 -20.17 53.30 -44.38
N ILE A 25 -20.04 53.93 -43.22
CA ILE A 25 -20.24 53.37 -41.88
C ILE A 25 -21.32 54.22 -41.21
N PHE A 26 -22.54 53.68 -41.06
CA PHE A 26 -23.71 54.52 -40.78
C PHE A 26 -24.75 53.84 -39.88
N GLN A 27 -24.42 52.69 -39.31
CA GLN A 27 -25.28 51.94 -38.39
C GLN A 27 -24.47 51.19 -37.34
N SER A 28 -25.06 50.93 -36.19
CA SER A 28 -24.42 50.18 -35.11
C SER A 28 -25.34 49.10 -34.53
N ALA A 29 -24.74 48.02 -34.08
CA ALA A 29 -25.43 46.92 -33.40
C ALA A 29 -24.47 46.23 -32.42
N THR A 30 -25.01 45.47 -31.47
CA THR A 30 -24.20 44.52 -30.70
C THR A 30 -23.85 43.34 -31.59
N LEU A 31 -22.56 43.17 -31.89
CA LEU A 31 -22.02 42.07 -32.67
C LEU A 31 -21.11 41.20 -31.78
N TYR A 32 -20.98 39.93 -32.13
CA TYR A 32 -20.19 38.94 -31.41
C TYR A 32 -18.99 38.54 -32.27
N ALA A 33 -17.80 38.46 -31.69
CA ALA A 33 -16.60 38.05 -32.41
C ALA A 33 -16.72 36.57 -32.82
N ASP A 34 -16.33 36.29 -34.06
CA ASP A 34 -16.26 34.96 -34.71
C ASP A 34 -15.20 35.08 -35.81
N ALA A 35 -13.92 35.07 -35.41
CA ALA A 35 -12.79 35.40 -36.27
C ALA A 35 -12.46 34.29 -37.28
N ASP A 36 -12.68 33.03 -36.92
CA ASP A 36 -12.46 31.89 -37.81
C ASP A 36 -13.70 31.46 -38.62
N GLY A 37 -14.88 31.99 -38.29
CA GLY A 37 -16.10 31.86 -39.06
C GLY A 37 -16.90 30.59 -38.79
N ASP A 38 -16.61 29.86 -37.70
CA ASP A 38 -17.16 28.54 -37.41
C ASP A 38 -18.57 28.56 -36.78
N THR A 39 -19.11 29.75 -36.52
CA THR A 39 -20.41 30.06 -35.90
C THR A 39 -20.45 30.08 -34.38
N TYR A 40 -19.38 29.68 -33.70
CA TYR A 40 -19.20 29.92 -32.28
C TYR A 40 -18.65 31.32 -32.08
N THR A 41 -19.11 31.99 -31.02
CA THR A 41 -18.79 33.40 -30.79
C THR A 41 -18.19 33.60 -29.42
N VAL A 42 -17.30 34.58 -29.27
CA VAL A 42 -16.64 34.86 -27.99
C VAL A 42 -17.42 35.88 -27.15
N GLY A 43 -17.66 35.53 -25.88
CA GLY A 43 -18.12 36.46 -24.85
C GLY A 43 -19.52 37.03 -25.08
N ASN A 44 -19.77 38.26 -24.62
CA ASN A 44 -21.11 38.86 -24.60
C ASN A 44 -21.37 39.88 -25.72
N GLY A 45 -20.49 39.93 -26.72
CA GLY A 45 -20.56 40.89 -27.81
C GLY A 45 -20.16 42.30 -27.42
N THR A 46 -19.97 43.14 -28.43
CA THR A 46 -19.60 44.55 -28.31
C THR A 46 -20.41 45.38 -29.30
N THR A 47 -20.63 46.66 -29.00
CA THR A 47 -21.29 47.55 -29.95
C THR A 47 -20.27 47.92 -31.03
N VAL A 48 -20.57 47.51 -32.26
CA VAL A 48 -19.74 47.78 -33.43
C VAL A 48 -20.47 48.74 -34.34
N CYS A 49 -19.75 49.75 -34.81
CA CYS A 49 -20.19 50.67 -35.84
C CYS A 49 -19.76 50.11 -37.21
N TYR A 50 -20.69 49.92 -38.14
CA TYR A 50 -20.44 49.26 -39.43
C TYR A 50 -21.31 49.82 -40.57
N GLY A 51 -20.99 49.39 -41.79
CA GLY A 51 -21.66 49.80 -43.01
C GLY A 51 -22.80 48.87 -43.43
N ALA A 52 -22.99 48.71 -44.74
CA ALA A 52 -24.06 47.88 -45.31
C ALA A 52 -23.97 46.39 -44.93
N THR A 53 -22.78 45.87 -44.64
CA THR A 53 -22.54 44.47 -44.26
C THR A 53 -21.81 44.38 -42.92
N ILE A 54 -22.11 43.34 -42.14
CA ILE A 54 -21.38 43.02 -40.91
C ILE A 54 -19.89 42.84 -41.24
N PRO A 55 -18.96 43.43 -40.46
CA PRO A 55 -17.53 43.24 -40.67
C PRO A 55 -17.13 41.76 -40.58
N SER A 56 -16.15 41.34 -41.38
CA SER A 56 -15.55 40.01 -41.26
C SER A 56 -14.99 39.82 -39.83
N GLY A 57 -15.17 38.61 -39.29
CA GLY A 57 -14.81 38.30 -37.91
C GLY A 57 -15.92 38.58 -36.88
N TYR A 58 -17.13 38.92 -37.33
CA TYR A 58 -18.28 39.19 -36.46
C TYR A 58 -19.57 38.52 -36.93
N ARG A 59 -20.45 38.22 -35.96
CA ARG A 59 -21.85 37.79 -36.17
C ARG A 59 -22.85 38.66 -35.41
N ALA A 60 -24.08 38.70 -35.92
CA ALA A 60 -25.20 39.36 -35.26
C ALA A 60 -25.82 38.53 -34.12
N THR A 61 -25.56 37.23 -34.08
CA THR A 61 -26.17 36.28 -33.13
C THR A 61 -25.11 35.67 -32.23
N LYS A 62 -25.37 35.66 -30.92
CA LYS A 62 -24.54 34.95 -29.95
C LYS A 62 -24.69 33.44 -30.12
N SER A 63 -23.59 32.70 -30.08
CA SER A 63 -23.59 31.24 -29.93
C SER A 63 -24.11 30.82 -28.55
N THR A 64 -24.60 29.57 -28.44
CA THR A 64 -25.06 29.01 -27.16
C THR A 64 -23.91 28.69 -26.21
N THR A 65 -22.74 28.36 -26.76
CA THR A 65 -21.50 28.10 -26.04
C THR A 65 -20.45 29.08 -26.54
N ASP A 66 -19.71 29.71 -25.62
CA ASP A 66 -18.63 30.62 -25.98
C ASP A 66 -17.50 29.83 -26.68
N ASP A 67 -16.98 30.39 -27.76
CA ASP A 67 -15.80 29.85 -28.43
C ASP A 67 -14.56 30.08 -27.56
N CYS A 68 -13.81 29.01 -27.27
CA CYS A 68 -12.58 29.09 -26.50
C CYS A 68 -11.32 29.35 -27.35
N ASN A 69 -11.40 29.23 -28.68
CA ASN A 69 -10.31 29.55 -29.61
C ASN A 69 -10.84 30.09 -30.95
N ASP A 70 -11.18 31.37 -30.93
CA ASP A 70 -11.65 32.21 -32.05
C ASP A 70 -10.68 32.36 -33.24
N ASN A 71 -9.59 31.59 -33.27
CA ASN A 71 -8.62 31.58 -34.38
C ASN A 71 -8.52 30.22 -35.07
N ASP A 72 -9.30 29.22 -34.64
CA ASP A 72 -9.27 27.86 -35.17
C ASP A 72 -10.68 27.25 -35.17
N ALA A 73 -11.30 27.27 -36.35
CA ALA A 73 -12.67 26.79 -36.59
C ALA A 73 -12.92 25.31 -36.24
N ALA A 74 -11.87 24.53 -35.95
CA ALA A 74 -12.00 23.16 -35.47
C ALA A 74 -12.08 23.05 -33.93
N VAL A 75 -11.84 24.14 -33.21
CA VAL A 75 -11.52 24.14 -31.78
C VAL A 75 -12.36 25.20 -31.04
N HIS A 76 -13.58 24.83 -30.67
CA HIS A 76 -14.55 25.78 -30.12
C HIS A 76 -15.14 25.38 -28.76
N SER A 77 -14.73 24.23 -28.20
CA SER A 77 -15.33 23.66 -26.98
C SER A 77 -14.31 23.47 -25.87
N VAL A 78 -14.62 23.99 -24.68
CA VAL A 78 -13.81 23.73 -23.48
C VAL A 78 -14.06 22.30 -23.00
N ILE A 79 -12.98 21.52 -22.88
CA ILE A 79 -12.99 20.21 -22.25
C ILE A 79 -12.31 20.31 -20.88
N THR A 80 -13.01 19.82 -19.85
CA THR A 80 -12.44 19.66 -18.52
C THR A 80 -11.73 18.31 -18.42
N TYR A 81 -10.49 18.34 -17.95
CA TYR A 81 -9.71 17.17 -17.59
C TYR A 81 -9.41 17.18 -16.09
N TYR A 82 -9.21 15.99 -15.54
CA TYR A 82 -8.97 15.70 -14.13
C TYR A 82 -7.54 15.21 -13.96
N ARG A 83 -6.82 15.70 -12.94
CA ARG A 83 -5.47 15.26 -12.66
C ARG A 83 -5.49 13.77 -12.31
N ASP A 84 -4.63 13.02 -13.00
CA ASP A 84 -4.42 11.57 -12.86
C ASP A 84 -2.96 11.39 -12.38
N ALA A 85 -2.80 11.15 -11.07
CA ALA A 85 -1.51 11.23 -10.40
C ALA A 85 -0.75 9.89 -10.40
N ASP A 86 -1.45 8.77 -10.42
CA ASP A 86 -0.90 7.41 -10.45
C ASP A 86 -1.06 6.70 -11.80
N ILE A 87 -1.72 7.35 -12.76
CA ILE A 87 -1.77 6.99 -14.18
C ILE A 87 -2.61 5.72 -14.41
N ASP A 88 -3.76 5.63 -13.76
CA ASP A 88 -4.72 4.53 -13.98
C ASP A 88 -5.88 4.88 -14.94
N GLY A 89 -5.99 6.15 -15.32
CA GLY A 89 -7.02 6.64 -16.22
C GLY A 89 -8.27 7.20 -15.54
N TYR A 90 -8.29 7.25 -14.20
CA TYR A 90 -9.25 8.00 -13.41
C TYR A 90 -8.57 9.20 -12.78
N GLY A 91 -9.31 10.30 -12.67
CA GLY A 91 -8.79 11.55 -12.17
C GLY A 91 -9.47 12.00 -10.90
N SER A 92 -8.70 12.76 -10.13
CA SER A 92 -9.10 13.43 -8.89
C SER A 92 -10.09 14.56 -9.12
N SER A 93 -10.47 15.26 -8.05
CA SER A 93 -11.26 16.50 -8.13
C SER A 93 -10.49 17.71 -8.68
N VAL A 94 -9.17 17.61 -8.88
CA VAL A 94 -8.34 18.70 -9.41
C VAL A 94 -8.50 18.77 -10.93
N THR A 95 -8.99 19.91 -11.44
CA THR A 95 -9.33 20.06 -12.86
C THR A 95 -8.48 21.07 -13.62
N ILE A 96 -8.42 20.89 -14.93
CA ILE A 96 -7.93 21.87 -15.90
C ILE A 96 -8.89 21.94 -17.09
N ASN A 97 -9.10 23.14 -17.61
CA ASN A 97 -9.91 23.37 -18.80
C ASN A 97 -9.00 23.60 -20.01
N VAL A 98 -9.23 22.87 -21.09
CA VAL A 98 -8.44 22.91 -22.32
C VAL A 98 -9.35 23.05 -23.52
N CYS A 99 -8.98 23.92 -24.45
CA CYS A 99 -9.81 24.21 -25.62
C CYS A 99 -9.62 23.19 -26.77
N ASN A 100 -8.40 22.73 -27.03
CA ASN A 100 -8.07 21.89 -28.19
C ASN A 100 -8.42 20.39 -28.07
N GLY A 101 -9.06 19.98 -26.97
CA GLY A 101 -9.42 18.59 -26.71
C GLY A 101 -8.27 17.58 -26.66
N ILE A 102 -7.02 18.05 -26.57
CA ILE A 102 -5.86 17.20 -26.32
C ILE A 102 -5.66 17.13 -24.80
N SER A 103 -5.62 15.91 -24.27
CA SER A 103 -5.36 15.69 -22.84
C SER A 103 -3.95 16.16 -22.48
N PRO A 104 -3.77 17.06 -21.50
CA PRO A 104 -2.46 17.36 -20.95
C PRO A 104 -1.84 16.12 -20.30
N THR A 105 -0.51 16.04 -20.28
CA THR A 105 0.21 14.97 -19.57
C THR A 105 -0.15 14.99 -18.08
N GLY A 106 -0.51 13.83 -17.52
CA GLY A 106 -0.95 13.69 -16.12
C GLY A 106 -2.41 14.10 -15.88
N TYR A 107 -3.24 14.16 -16.92
CA TYR A 107 -4.66 14.42 -16.82
C TYR A 107 -5.47 13.47 -17.70
N VAL A 108 -6.71 13.18 -17.30
CA VAL A 108 -7.65 12.29 -17.98
C VAL A 108 -9.07 12.86 -17.99
N ARG A 109 -9.97 12.31 -18.81
CA ARG A 109 -11.36 12.79 -18.96
C ARG A 109 -12.33 12.22 -17.92
N ILE A 110 -11.94 11.14 -17.26
CA ILE A 110 -12.80 10.40 -16.34
C ILE A 110 -12.44 10.85 -14.92
N SER A 111 -13.42 11.30 -14.16
CA SER A 111 -13.24 11.67 -12.76
C SER A 111 -13.61 10.51 -11.83
N GLY A 112 -13.31 10.68 -10.54
CA GLY A 112 -13.86 9.84 -9.47
C GLY A 112 -12.87 8.81 -8.92
N ASP A 113 -11.58 9.03 -9.16
CA ASP A 113 -10.54 8.28 -8.48
C ASP A 113 -10.69 8.42 -6.95
N CYS A 114 -10.77 7.28 -6.25
CA CYS A 114 -10.88 7.27 -4.80
C CYS A 114 -9.51 7.20 -4.11
N ASN A 115 -8.42 6.96 -4.85
CA ASN A 115 -7.07 7.00 -4.33
C ASN A 115 -6.01 7.37 -5.40
N ASP A 116 -5.83 8.66 -5.62
CA ASP A 116 -4.83 9.28 -6.52
C ASP A 116 -3.35 8.85 -6.36
N ASN A 117 -3.01 7.99 -5.39
CA ASN A 117 -1.66 7.49 -5.17
C ASN A 117 -1.52 5.97 -5.40
N ASN A 118 -2.59 5.29 -5.80
CA ASN A 118 -2.61 3.86 -5.99
C ASN A 118 -3.43 3.45 -7.22
N ALA A 119 -2.73 3.24 -8.34
CA ALA A 119 -3.30 2.87 -9.64
C ALA A 119 -4.08 1.54 -9.69
N ALA A 120 -4.18 0.82 -8.57
CA ALA A 120 -5.01 -0.37 -8.42
C ALA A 120 -6.40 -0.06 -7.82
N VAL A 121 -6.62 1.16 -7.34
CA VAL A 121 -7.80 1.55 -6.55
C VAL A 121 -8.56 2.64 -7.29
N TYR A 122 -9.54 2.23 -8.08
CA TYR A 122 -10.32 3.12 -8.95
C TYR A 122 -11.74 2.57 -9.18
N PRO A 123 -12.69 3.41 -9.62
CA PRO A 123 -14.06 2.97 -9.82
C PRO A 123 -14.21 1.72 -10.70
N ASN A 124 -14.89 0.71 -10.17
CA ASN A 124 -15.10 -0.61 -10.81
C ASN A 124 -13.83 -1.43 -11.04
N ALA A 125 -12.73 -1.17 -10.31
CA ALA A 125 -11.58 -2.07 -10.28
C ALA A 125 -12.00 -3.49 -9.83
N THR A 126 -11.15 -4.48 -10.09
CA THR A 126 -11.38 -5.83 -9.58
C THR A 126 -10.79 -5.97 -8.18
N GLU A 127 -11.62 -6.33 -7.21
CA GLU A 127 -11.21 -6.56 -5.81
C GLU A 127 -10.00 -7.50 -5.67
N ILE A 128 -8.99 -7.02 -4.94
CA ILE A 128 -7.81 -7.77 -4.52
C ILE A 128 -8.10 -8.34 -3.12
N CYS A 129 -8.85 -9.44 -3.15
CA CYS A 129 -9.35 -10.11 -1.96
C CYS A 129 -8.34 -10.27 -0.80
N GLY A 130 -8.62 -9.60 0.32
CA GLY A 130 -7.93 -9.67 1.59
C GLY A 130 -6.82 -8.64 1.77
N ASN A 131 -6.75 -7.62 0.90
CA ASN A 131 -5.90 -6.45 1.11
C ASN A 131 -6.54 -5.44 2.08
N GLY A 132 -7.84 -5.55 2.38
CA GLY A 132 -8.58 -4.65 3.25
C GLY A 132 -8.81 -3.25 2.67
N ILE A 133 -8.74 -3.12 1.35
CA ILE A 133 -8.99 -1.89 0.59
C ILE A 133 -10.29 -2.10 -0.20
N ASP A 134 -11.08 -1.04 -0.35
CA ASP A 134 -12.16 -0.95 -1.33
C ASP A 134 -11.51 -0.60 -2.67
N ASP A 135 -11.11 -1.61 -3.45
CA ASP A 135 -10.36 -1.39 -4.68
C ASP A 135 -11.25 -0.75 -5.76
N ASN A 136 -12.55 -1.08 -5.76
CA ASN A 136 -13.49 -0.68 -6.80
C ASN A 136 -14.27 0.63 -6.50
N CYS A 137 -14.04 1.23 -5.32
CA CYS A 137 -14.67 2.44 -4.81
C CYS A 137 -16.21 2.35 -4.65
N ASP A 138 -16.78 1.17 -4.39
CA ASP A 138 -18.23 0.98 -4.25
C ASP A 138 -18.75 1.09 -2.80
N GLY A 139 -17.83 1.27 -1.84
CA GLY A 139 -18.11 1.39 -0.41
C GLY A 139 -18.12 0.05 0.33
N GLN A 140 -17.83 -1.06 -0.34
CA GLN A 140 -17.59 -2.36 0.26
C GLN A 140 -16.11 -2.71 0.19
N ILE A 141 -15.66 -3.53 1.12
CA ILE A 141 -14.26 -4.00 1.16
C ILE A 141 -14.30 -5.49 0.86
N ASP A 142 -13.51 -5.94 -0.11
CA ASP A 142 -13.30 -7.34 -0.46
C ASP A 142 -14.58 -8.10 -0.84
N GLU A 143 -15.55 -7.46 -1.51
CA GLU A 143 -16.75 -8.13 -1.96
C GLU A 143 -16.49 -9.14 -3.10
N GLY A 144 -17.36 -10.15 -3.22
CA GLY A 144 -17.16 -11.24 -4.18
C GLY A 144 -16.02 -12.22 -3.84
N CYS A 145 -15.29 -12.01 -2.74
CA CYS A 145 -14.17 -12.86 -2.31
C CYS A 145 -14.58 -14.14 -1.57
N ASN A 146 -15.86 -14.29 -1.23
CA ASN A 146 -16.41 -15.37 -0.38
C ASN A 146 -16.11 -16.79 -0.91
N ASN A 147 -15.98 -16.96 -2.23
CA ASN A 147 -15.66 -18.24 -2.84
C ASN A 147 -14.17 -18.47 -3.10
N LYS A 148 -13.32 -17.44 -3.02
CA LYS A 148 -11.88 -17.58 -3.21
C LYS A 148 -11.20 -18.08 -1.93
N VAL A 149 -10.12 -18.84 -2.11
CA VAL A 149 -9.21 -19.22 -1.01
C VAL A 149 -8.14 -18.15 -0.95
N LEU A 150 -7.95 -17.54 0.22
CA LEU A 150 -7.02 -16.44 0.41
C LEU A 150 -5.80 -16.90 1.20
N LEU A 151 -4.62 -16.53 0.71
CA LEU A 151 -3.36 -16.66 1.40
C LEU A 151 -3.12 -15.43 2.28
N SER A 152 -2.59 -15.66 3.47
CA SER A 152 -2.12 -14.63 4.38
C SER A 152 -0.81 -15.06 5.00
N ILE A 153 0.06 -14.11 5.32
CA ILE A 153 1.28 -14.35 6.12
C ILE A 153 1.20 -13.57 7.45
N SER A 154 1.57 -14.25 8.54
CA SER A 154 1.56 -13.67 9.88
C SER A 154 2.65 -12.60 10.04
N ASP A 155 2.42 -11.61 10.89
CA ASP A 155 3.51 -10.81 11.43
C ASP A 155 4.23 -11.58 12.54
N ALA A 156 5.45 -11.19 12.86
CA ALA A 156 6.22 -11.78 13.94
C ALA A 156 7.04 -10.72 14.68
N VAL A 157 7.25 -10.94 15.96
CA VAL A 157 8.17 -10.18 16.79
C VAL A 157 9.22 -11.16 17.30
N VAL A 158 10.49 -10.80 17.17
CA VAL A 158 11.62 -11.65 17.51
C VAL A 158 12.70 -10.83 18.19
N TYR A 159 13.37 -11.40 19.19
CA TYR A 159 14.60 -10.82 19.70
C TYR A 159 15.79 -11.29 18.87
N GLU A 160 16.79 -10.44 18.64
CA GLU A 160 17.98 -10.82 17.86
C GLU A 160 18.65 -12.09 18.39
N SER A 161 18.68 -12.25 19.71
CA SER A 161 19.22 -13.42 20.40
C SER A 161 18.51 -14.76 20.07
N GLU A 162 17.35 -14.74 19.42
CA GLU A 162 16.64 -15.96 19.02
C GLU A 162 17.24 -16.59 17.75
N GLY A 163 17.97 -15.82 16.94
CA GLY A 163 18.71 -16.30 15.76
C GLY A 163 17.85 -16.78 14.59
N ILE A 164 16.56 -17.04 14.79
CA ILE A 164 15.58 -17.37 13.76
C ILE A 164 14.22 -16.78 14.12
N VAL A 165 13.43 -16.45 13.11
CA VAL A 165 12.00 -16.12 13.23
C VAL A 165 11.19 -17.06 12.36
N THR A 166 9.99 -17.43 12.81
CA THR A 166 9.06 -18.28 12.04
C THR A 166 7.80 -17.50 11.71
N LEU A 167 7.46 -17.42 10.42
CA LEU A 167 6.21 -16.85 9.94
C LEU A 167 5.29 -17.98 9.45
N THR A 168 3.99 -17.83 9.68
CA THR A 168 2.98 -18.79 9.23
C THR A 168 2.24 -18.22 8.03
N ILE A 169 2.21 -18.99 6.95
CA ILE A 169 1.41 -18.74 5.75
C ILE A 169 0.14 -19.59 5.87
N SER A 170 -1.03 -18.95 5.83
CA SER A 170 -2.33 -19.59 6.11
C SER A 170 -3.33 -19.41 4.98
N LEU A 171 -4.19 -20.41 4.79
CA LEU A 171 -5.35 -20.37 3.91
C LEU A 171 -6.61 -19.97 4.68
N SER A 172 -7.45 -19.13 4.09
CA SER A 172 -8.77 -18.77 4.66
C SER A 172 -9.70 -19.97 4.85
N LYS A 173 -9.51 -21.04 4.06
CA LYS A 173 -10.21 -22.33 4.17
C LYS A 173 -9.33 -23.45 3.62
N GLN A 174 -9.55 -24.68 4.08
CA GLN A 174 -8.86 -25.86 3.55
C GLN A 174 -9.21 -26.08 2.07
N THR A 175 -8.28 -26.68 1.33
CA THR A 175 -8.41 -26.98 -0.10
C THR A 175 -8.16 -28.45 -0.39
N ASN A 176 -8.81 -28.96 -1.43
CA ASN A 176 -8.62 -30.33 -1.94
C ASN A 176 -7.54 -30.39 -3.05
N GLN A 177 -6.75 -29.33 -3.17
CA GLN A 177 -5.63 -29.21 -4.09
C GLN A 177 -4.49 -28.51 -3.35
N PRO A 178 -3.22 -28.87 -3.62
CA PRO A 178 -2.10 -28.15 -3.05
C PRO A 178 -2.08 -26.70 -3.52
N VAL A 179 -1.75 -25.79 -2.61
CA VAL A 179 -1.56 -24.36 -2.89
C VAL A 179 -0.07 -24.07 -2.83
N THR A 180 0.47 -23.41 -3.85
CA THR A 180 1.87 -22.96 -3.85
C THR A 180 1.96 -21.45 -3.91
N VAL A 181 2.97 -20.89 -3.25
CA VAL A 181 3.23 -19.46 -3.25
C VAL A 181 4.72 -19.21 -3.09
N ASN A 182 5.25 -18.21 -3.79
CA ASN A 182 6.63 -17.78 -3.61
C ASN A 182 6.72 -16.74 -2.50
N TYR A 183 7.87 -16.68 -1.84
CA TYR A 183 8.17 -15.64 -0.85
C TYR A 183 9.58 -15.08 -1.08
N ALA A 184 9.78 -13.83 -0.71
CA ALA A 184 11.09 -13.20 -0.62
C ALA A 184 11.14 -12.20 0.53
N THR A 185 12.27 -12.12 1.23
CA THR A 185 12.52 -11.07 2.21
C THR A 185 12.81 -9.74 1.51
N ALA A 186 12.34 -8.63 2.08
CA ALA A 186 12.64 -7.27 1.66
C ALA A 186 13.06 -6.41 2.85
N ASP A 187 14.08 -5.58 2.64
CA ASP A 187 14.60 -4.67 3.66
C ASP A 187 13.55 -3.63 4.07
N GLY A 188 13.55 -3.26 5.35
CA GLY A 188 12.84 -2.11 5.89
C GLY A 188 13.81 -1.18 6.60
N THR A 189 13.57 -0.90 7.88
CA THR A 189 14.60 -0.29 8.73
C THR A 189 15.67 -1.30 9.07
N ALA A 190 15.31 -2.57 9.28
CA ALA A 190 16.25 -3.68 9.33
C ALA A 190 16.73 -4.02 7.91
N ARG A 191 18.04 -4.19 7.77
CA ARG A 191 18.78 -4.41 6.53
C ARG A 191 19.44 -5.77 6.51
N SER A 192 19.33 -6.44 5.37
CA SER A 192 20.03 -7.70 5.09
C SER A 192 21.53 -7.56 4.82
N LYS A 193 22.04 -6.33 4.76
CA LYS A 193 23.45 -6.02 4.50
C LYS A 193 23.94 -5.01 5.52
N ALA A 194 25.10 -5.30 6.10
CA ALA A 194 25.77 -4.41 7.01
C ALA A 194 26.14 -3.09 6.32
N ASN A 195 26.10 -2.01 7.09
CA ASN A 195 26.68 -0.73 6.75
C ASN A 195 27.82 -0.40 7.73
N LYS A 196 28.38 0.81 7.65
CA LYS A 196 29.55 1.21 8.47
C LYS A 196 29.25 1.27 9.97
N ASN A 197 28.00 1.56 10.32
CA ASN A 197 27.58 1.83 11.69
C ASN A 197 26.74 0.69 12.28
N ASN A 198 26.01 -0.04 11.42
CA ASN A 198 25.13 -1.13 11.82
C ASN A 198 25.49 -2.41 11.04
N PRO A 199 25.56 -3.57 11.70
CA PRO A 199 25.68 -4.87 11.07
C PRO A 199 24.44 -5.22 10.22
N ALA A 200 24.41 -6.43 9.66
CA ALA A 200 23.22 -6.92 8.97
C ALA A 200 22.31 -7.59 9.99
N ASP A 201 21.00 -7.44 9.88
CA ASP A 201 20.05 -7.88 10.92
C ASP A 201 19.43 -9.25 10.58
N TYR A 202 19.44 -9.62 9.30
CA TYR A 202 18.88 -10.89 8.84
C TYR A 202 19.53 -11.38 7.55
N ILE A 203 19.41 -12.67 7.26
CA ILE A 203 19.90 -13.26 6.00
C ILE A 203 18.78 -13.24 4.95
N VAL A 204 19.06 -12.65 3.78
CA VAL A 204 18.14 -12.68 2.62
C VAL A 204 17.68 -14.10 2.34
N LYS A 205 16.37 -14.29 2.22
CA LYS A 205 15.80 -15.59 1.87
C LYS A 205 14.65 -15.43 0.90
N SER A 206 14.63 -16.28 -0.11
CA SER A 206 13.50 -16.43 -1.01
C SER A 206 13.29 -17.89 -1.37
N GLY A 207 12.10 -18.23 -1.81
CA GLY A 207 11.76 -19.60 -2.18
C GLY A 207 10.30 -19.78 -2.52
N SER A 208 9.87 -21.03 -2.56
CA SER A 208 8.48 -21.43 -2.73
C SER A 208 8.03 -22.27 -1.55
N VAL A 209 6.78 -22.08 -1.12
CA VAL A 209 6.12 -22.86 -0.05
C VAL A 209 4.90 -23.54 -0.66
N THR A 210 4.74 -24.82 -0.34
CA THR A 210 3.55 -25.61 -0.68
C THR A 210 2.75 -25.87 0.58
N ILE A 211 1.47 -25.52 0.58
CA ILE A 211 0.49 -25.99 1.54
C ILE A 211 -0.17 -27.23 0.91
N PRO A 212 0.09 -28.45 1.42
CA PRO A 212 -0.49 -29.67 0.87
C PRO A 212 -2.01 -29.66 0.90
N GLU A 213 -2.64 -30.49 0.07
CA GLU A 213 -4.08 -30.72 0.17
C GLU A 213 -4.49 -31.12 1.59
N GLY A 214 -5.63 -30.61 2.05
CA GLY A 214 -6.13 -30.81 3.41
C GLY A 214 -5.37 -30.07 4.50
N ALA A 215 -4.17 -29.54 4.25
CA ALA A 215 -3.51 -28.62 5.19
C ALA A 215 -4.10 -27.21 5.03
N GLN A 216 -4.06 -26.42 6.11
CA GLN A 216 -4.52 -25.03 6.10
C GLN A 216 -3.38 -24.02 6.23
N SER A 217 -2.16 -24.47 6.54
CA SER A 217 -1.03 -23.59 6.74
C SER A 217 0.31 -24.28 6.47
N ALA A 218 1.32 -23.48 6.19
CA ALA A 218 2.73 -23.86 6.18
C ALA A 218 3.56 -22.76 6.85
N THR A 219 4.80 -23.05 7.23
CA THR A 219 5.67 -22.10 7.90
C THR A 219 6.93 -21.82 7.09
N VAL A 220 7.43 -20.60 7.18
CA VAL A 220 8.74 -20.19 6.67
C VAL A 220 9.60 -19.68 7.82
N THR A 221 10.89 -20.04 7.81
CA THR A 221 11.86 -19.57 8.80
C THR A 221 12.86 -18.62 8.16
N ILE A 222 13.16 -17.49 8.81
CA ILE A 222 14.20 -16.54 8.40
C ILE A 222 15.27 -16.51 9.49
N THR A 223 16.54 -16.46 9.11
CA THR A 223 17.64 -16.34 10.07
C THR A 223 17.82 -14.88 10.46
N ILE A 224 17.80 -14.63 11.78
CA ILE A 224 18.10 -13.33 12.38
C ILE A 224 19.57 -13.34 12.78
N ILE A 225 20.27 -12.26 12.45
CA ILE A 225 21.65 -12.06 12.84
C ILE A 225 21.62 -11.33 14.18
N SER A 226 22.45 -11.78 15.11
CA SER A 226 22.61 -11.14 16.41
C SER A 226 24.05 -10.68 16.53
N ASP A 227 24.22 -9.52 17.13
CA ASP A 227 25.50 -8.97 17.48
C ASP A 227 25.42 -8.21 18.80
N ASN A 228 26.40 -7.34 19.05
CA ASN A 228 26.56 -6.63 20.33
C ASN A 228 26.45 -5.10 20.16
N VAL A 229 26.02 -4.63 18.99
CA VAL A 229 25.70 -3.23 18.76
C VAL A 229 24.31 -2.99 19.31
N GLN A 230 24.14 -1.91 20.07
CA GLN A 230 22.81 -1.53 20.53
C GLN A 230 22.08 -0.79 19.42
N GLU A 231 20.90 -1.28 19.05
CA GLU A 231 20.11 -0.77 17.94
C GLU A 231 18.69 -0.38 18.40
N LEU A 232 17.99 0.35 17.55
CA LEU A 232 16.57 0.62 17.78
C LEU A 232 15.74 -0.60 17.38
N THR A 233 14.47 -0.63 17.77
CA THR A 233 13.55 -1.62 17.21
C THR A 233 13.40 -1.38 15.70
N GLU A 234 13.63 -2.44 14.93
CA GLU A 234 13.65 -2.38 13.48
C GLU A 234 12.72 -3.40 12.85
N GLN A 235 12.43 -3.21 11.56
CA GLN A 235 11.49 -4.04 10.82
C GLN A 235 12.03 -4.41 9.44
N PHE A 236 11.79 -5.65 9.03
CA PHE A 236 11.90 -6.11 7.65
C PHE A 236 10.63 -6.86 7.24
N TYR A 237 10.51 -7.18 5.96
CA TYR A 237 9.29 -7.73 5.38
C TYR A 237 9.54 -9.09 4.71
N VAL A 238 8.50 -9.93 4.69
CA VAL A 238 8.43 -11.16 3.88
C VAL A 238 7.23 -11.04 2.94
N VAL A 239 7.50 -10.96 1.64
CA VAL A 239 6.49 -10.67 0.61
C VAL A 239 6.15 -11.92 -0.19
N LEU A 240 4.87 -12.25 -0.26
CA LEU A 240 4.31 -13.34 -1.05
C LEU A 240 4.12 -12.93 -2.51
N SER A 241 4.32 -13.86 -3.43
CA SER A 241 4.10 -13.62 -4.87
C SER A 241 3.76 -14.91 -5.62
N LYS A 242 3.21 -14.76 -6.84
CA LYS A 242 2.91 -15.86 -7.78
C LYS A 242 2.14 -17.03 -7.13
N PRO A 243 0.97 -16.78 -6.52
CA PRO A 243 0.18 -17.85 -5.92
C PRO A 243 -0.40 -18.76 -7.01
N VAL A 244 -0.58 -20.04 -6.69
CA VAL A 244 -1.26 -21.03 -7.52
C VAL A 244 -2.37 -21.68 -6.69
N ASN A 245 -3.57 -21.82 -7.26
CA ASN A 245 -4.77 -22.36 -6.62
C ASN A 245 -5.32 -21.56 -5.42
N ALA A 246 -4.82 -20.35 -5.19
CA ALA A 246 -5.34 -19.39 -4.21
C ALA A 246 -5.06 -17.96 -4.70
N ALA A 247 -5.72 -16.96 -4.09
CA ALA A 247 -5.37 -15.56 -4.23
C ALA A 247 -4.57 -15.10 -3.00
N ILE A 248 -3.72 -14.08 -3.14
CA ILE A 248 -3.06 -13.45 -1.99
C ILE A 248 -4.01 -12.39 -1.44
N GLY A 249 -4.34 -12.49 -0.16
CA GLY A 249 -4.95 -11.38 0.58
C GLY A 249 -3.89 -10.58 1.30
N LYS A 250 -3.49 -11.01 2.49
CA LYS A 250 -2.36 -10.38 3.17
C LYS A 250 -1.03 -10.91 2.62
N GLY A 251 -0.49 -10.21 1.63
CA GLY A 251 0.75 -10.59 0.93
C GLY A 251 2.05 -10.27 1.66
N THR A 252 2.03 -9.41 2.67
CA THR A 252 3.26 -8.96 3.35
C THR A 252 3.20 -9.28 4.83
N GLY A 253 4.19 -10.04 5.31
CA GLY A 253 4.42 -10.31 6.72
C GLY A 253 5.49 -9.36 7.25
N THR A 254 5.21 -8.68 8.34
CA THR A 254 6.13 -7.77 9.00
C THR A 254 6.85 -8.49 10.12
N VAL A 255 8.18 -8.44 10.12
CA VAL A 255 8.99 -8.94 11.23
C VAL A 255 9.57 -7.76 11.97
N THR A 256 9.25 -7.65 13.26
CA THR A 256 9.84 -6.66 14.17
C THR A 256 10.98 -7.32 14.94
N ILE A 257 12.18 -6.78 14.79
CA ILE A 257 13.38 -7.20 15.51
C ILE A 257 13.53 -6.28 16.73
N MET A 258 13.56 -6.89 17.91
CA MET A 258 13.86 -6.22 19.17
C MET A 258 15.29 -6.55 19.57
N ASP A 259 16.09 -5.51 19.74
CA ASP A 259 17.40 -5.64 20.37
C ASP A 259 17.23 -6.14 21.82
N VAL A 260 18.16 -6.99 22.25
CA VAL A 260 18.28 -7.41 23.64
C VAL A 260 19.03 -6.33 24.39
N PHE A 261 18.36 -5.63 25.31
CA PHE A 261 19.04 -4.74 26.25
C PHE A 261 20.14 -5.52 26.99
N ALA A 262 21.40 -5.36 26.57
CA ALA A 262 22.53 -5.76 27.39
C ALA A 262 22.47 -4.93 28.67
N PRO A 263 22.33 -5.53 29.87
CA PRO A 263 22.42 -4.77 31.10
C PRO A 263 23.82 -4.14 31.12
N THR A 264 23.85 -2.81 31.08
CA THR A 264 25.10 -2.05 31.08
C THR A 264 25.83 -2.26 32.40
N THR A 265 26.85 -3.11 32.40
CA THR A 265 27.91 -3.03 33.41
C THR A 265 29.23 -2.73 32.72
N LYS A 266 29.52 -1.43 32.53
CA LYS A 266 30.90 -0.95 32.44
C LYS A 266 31.56 -1.14 33.81
N ALA A 267 32.05 -2.35 34.08
CA ALA A 267 33.10 -2.56 35.07
C ALA A 267 34.40 -2.85 34.31
N LYS A 268 35.34 -1.90 34.37
CA LYS A 268 36.74 -2.11 33.98
C LYS A 268 37.25 -3.38 34.66
N SER A 269 37.70 -4.37 33.89
CA SER A 269 38.72 -5.29 34.37
C SER A 269 39.53 -5.85 33.20
N THR A 270 40.84 -5.76 33.38
CA THR A 270 41.93 -6.10 32.47
C THR A 270 42.23 -7.60 32.50
N ASN A 271 41.98 -8.33 31.40
CA ASN A 271 42.82 -9.40 30.84
C ASN A 271 42.11 -10.09 29.65
N PRO A 272 42.83 -10.60 28.64
CA PRO A 272 42.22 -11.19 27.46
C PRO A 272 41.74 -12.62 27.76
N VAL A 273 40.43 -12.86 27.67
CA VAL A 273 39.85 -14.21 27.71
C VAL A 273 39.78 -14.75 26.28
N LYS A 274 40.20 -15.99 26.12
CA LYS A 274 40.34 -16.72 24.86
C LYS A 274 38.99 -16.92 24.16
N GLU A 275 39.05 -17.01 22.84
CA GLU A 275 37.98 -17.07 21.85
C GLU A 275 37.21 -18.42 21.83
N ASP A 276 36.85 -18.96 23.00
CA ASP A 276 36.15 -20.25 23.15
C ASP A 276 34.94 -20.17 24.12
N GLU A 277 34.51 -18.97 24.52
CA GLU A 277 33.37 -18.74 25.44
C GLU A 277 32.33 -17.73 24.91
N LEU A 278 32.05 -17.71 23.60
CA LEU A 278 31.02 -16.83 23.02
C LEU A 278 29.76 -17.57 22.50
N LEU A 279 29.35 -18.63 23.18
CA LEU A 279 28.06 -19.29 22.97
C LEU A 279 27.52 -19.69 24.35
N SER A 280 26.91 -18.75 25.08
CA SER A 280 26.45 -19.00 26.46
C SER A 280 24.97 -18.88 26.73
N ALA A 281 24.13 -18.80 25.69
CA ALA A 281 22.68 -18.76 25.88
C ALA A 281 22.04 -20.14 25.71
N LEU A 282 21.15 -20.51 26.65
CA LEU A 282 20.22 -21.62 26.49
C LEU A 282 19.31 -21.34 25.29
N THR A 283 19.31 -22.22 24.29
CA THR A 283 18.36 -22.19 23.18
C THR A 283 17.36 -23.33 23.30
N VAL A 284 16.10 -23.05 22.96
CA VAL A 284 15.00 -24.01 23.07
C VAL A 284 14.07 -23.90 21.88
N GLN A 285 13.72 -25.04 21.29
CA GLN A 285 12.76 -25.14 20.19
C GLN A 285 11.78 -26.29 20.45
N ALA A 286 10.54 -26.19 19.98
CA ALA A 286 9.55 -27.27 20.02
C ALA A 286 9.10 -27.65 18.60
N MET A 287 9.17 -28.94 18.25
CA MET A 287 8.68 -29.43 16.95
C MET A 287 7.92 -30.77 17.08
N PRO A 288 6.89 -31.02 16.25
CA PRO A 288 6.24 -30.05 15.36
C PRO A 288 5.43 -29.02 16.14
N ASN A 289 5.29 -27.80 15.63
CA ASN A 289 4.46 -26.74 16.23
C ASN A 289 3.80 -25.92 15.11
N PRO A 290 2.46 -25.96 14.93
CA PRO A 290 1.47 -26.69 15.75
C PRO A 290 1.60 -28.22 15.69
N SER A 291 1.03 -28.93 16.67
CA SER A 291 0.98 -30.41 16.70
C SER A 291 -0.39 -30.91 17.16
N SER A 292 -0.93 -31.95 16.54
CA SER A 292 -2.11 -32.66 17.04
C SER A 292 -1.77 -33.77 18.03
N ASN A 293 -0.52 -34.26 18.07
CA ASN A 293 -0.12 -35.40 18.89
C ASN A 293 0.73 -34.99 20.10
N HIS A 294 1.99 -34.66 19.87
CA HIS A 294 2.96 -34.26 20.90
C HIS A 294 4.01 -33.30 20.32
N PHE A 295 4.80 -32.68 21.20
CA PHE A 295 5.93 -31.84 20.84
C PHE A 295 7.23 -32.48 21.30
N THR A 296 8.30 -32.30 20.53
CA THR A 296 9.67 -32.60 20.94
C THR A 296 10.37 -31.28 21.20
N ILE A 297 10.76 -31.06 22.44
CA ILE A 297 11.60 -29.95 22.88
C ILE A 297 13.04 -30.30 22.54
N PHE A 298 13.75 -29.39 21.88
CA PHE A 298 15.19 -29.44 21.61
C PHE A 298 15.84 -28.36 22.44
N THR A 299 16.82 -28.72 23.26
CA THR A 299 17.58 -27.75 24.06
C THR A 299 19.06 -27.82 23.71
N LYS A 300 19.68 -26.65 23.61
CA LYS A 300 21.12 -26.52 23.46
C LYS A 300 21.62 -25.44 24.43
N SER A 301 22.62 -25.78 25.23
CA SER A 301 23.21 -24.86 26.20
C SER A 301 24.67 -25.20 26.43
N SER A 302 25.50 -24.17 26.61
CA SER A 302 26.88 -24.37 27.07
C SER A 302 26.95 -24.63 28.58
N ASN A 303 25.91 -24.24 29.33
CA ASN A 303 25.76 -24.66 30.71
C ASN A 303 25.40 -26.16 30.74
N LYS A 304 26.18 -26.96 31.47
CA LYS A 304 25.97 -28.41 31.60
C LYS A 304 24.98 -28.81 32.70
N GLN A 305 24.45 -27.84 33.46
CA GLN A 305 23.43 -28.09 34.48
C GLN A 305 22.16 -28.66 33.85
N VAL A 306 21.44 -29.48 34.61
CA VAL A 306 20.15 -30.01 34.17
C VAL A 306 19.09 -28.92 34.08
N LEU A 307 18.14 -29.12 33.17
CA LEU A 307 17.04 -28.23 32.86
C LEU A 307 15.75 -28.72 33.54
N ASN A 308 14.90 -27.77 33.90
CA ASN A 308 13.52 -28.05 34.28
C ASN A 308 12.57 -27.38 33.29
N VAL A 309 11.51 -28.06 32.91
CA VAL A 309 10.47 -27.59 31.99
C VAL A 309 9.18 -27.44 32.75
N ARG A 310 8.52 -26.31 32.57
CA ARG A 310 7.21 -25.96 33.10
C ARG A 310 6.31 -25.58 31.94
N VAL A 311 5.19 -26.26 31.77
CA VAL A 311 4.22 -25.95 30.72
C VAL A 311 2.96 -25.40 31.34
N VAL A 312 2.54 -24.22 30.90
CA VAL A 312 1.30 -23.57 31.34
C VAL A 312 0.35 -23.38 30.16
N ASP A 313 -0.95 -23.36 30.41
CA ASP A 313 -1.93 -22.98 29.39
C ASP A 313 -2.01 -21.45 29.20
N ALA A 314 -2.86 -21.01 28.27
CA ALA A 314 -3.10 -19.59 28.00
C ALA A 314 -3.62 -18.79 29.22
N LEU A 315 -4.18 -19.44 30.23
CA LEU A 315 -4.65 -18.83 31.48
C LEU A 315 -3.58 -18.89 32.60
N GLY A 316 -2.37 -19.39 32.29
CA GLY A 316 -1.27 -19.52 33.24
C GLY A 316 -1.40 -20.72 34.18
N ARG A 317 -2.35 -21.63 33.97
CA ARG A 317 -2.49 -22.83 34.81
C ARG A 317 -1.41 -23.83 34.44
N LEU A 318 -0.77 -24.43 35.44
CA LEU A 318 0.25 -25.45 35.24
C LEU A 318 -0.36 -26.74 34.64
N ILE A 319 0.24 -27.23 33.55
CA ILE A 319 -0.23 -28.39 32.79
C ILE A 319 0.73 -29.57 32.89
N GLU A 320 2.02 -29.33 32.68
CA GLU A 320 3.05 -30.38 32.71
C GLU A 320 4.35 -29.82 33.31
N THR A 321 5.07 -30.64 34.08
CA THR A 321 6.43 -30.34 34.53
C THR A 321 7.35 -31.50 34.24
N LYS A 322 8.56 -31.22 33.77
CA LYS A 322 9.64 -32.20 33.62
C LYS A 322 10.91 -31.69 34.26
N ASN A 323 11.52 -32.51 35.09
CA ASN A 323 12.75 -32.16 35.79
C ASN A 323 13.92 -32.99 35.28
N ASN A 324 15.13 -32.52 35.55
CA ASN A 324 16.39 -33.22 35.24
C ASN A 324 16.59 -33.51 33.75
N ILE A 325 16.17 -32.62 32.86
CA ILE A 325 16.40 -32.76 31.41
C ILE A 325 17.88 -32.41 31.11
N PRO A 326 18.58 -33.17 30.25
CA PRO A 326 19.93 -32.83 29.85
C PRO A 326 19.99 -31.48 29.14
N ALA A 327 20.98 -30.65 29.47
CA ALA A 327 21.24 -29.34 28.85
C ALA A 327 21.19 -29.36 27.32
N ASN A 328 21.74 -30.43 26.73
CA ASN A 328 21.81 -30.66 25.29
C ASN A 328 21.07 -31.97 24.98
N GLY A 329 19.90 -31.88 24.38
CA GLY A 329 19.10 -33.07 24.11
C GLY A 329 17.68 -32.77 23.69
N THR A 330 16.86 -33.82 23.73
CA THR A 330 15.45 -33.72 23.39
C THR A 330 14.55 -34.27 24.48
N SER A 331 13.35 -33.71 24.60
CA SER A 331 12.32 -34.19 25.53
C SER A 331 10.94 -34.02 24.93
N ARG A 332 10.10 -35.05 25.03
CA ARG A 332 8.73 -35.00 24.51
C ARG A 332 7.76 -34.42 25.53
N ILE A 333 6.81 -33.58 25.13
CA ILE A 333 5.72 -33.07 25.97
C ILE A 333 4.41 -33.08 25.19
N GLY A 334 3.28 -32.87 25.86
CA GLY A 334 2.05 -32.50 25.16
C GLY A 334 1.17 -33.62 24.62
N ASN A 335 1.48 -34.88 24.96
CA ASN A 335 0.70 -36.06 24.51
C ASN A 335 -0.80 -35.93 24.81
N ASN A 336 -1.16 -35.35 25.97
CA ASN A 336 -2.53 -35.28 26.47
C ASN A 336 -3.07 -33.85 26.54
N TYR A 337 -2.45 -32.92 25.83
CA TYR A 337 -2.94 -31.54 25.81
C TYR A 337 -4.24 -31.48 25.02
N ARG A 338 -5.19 -30.70 25.56
CA ARG A 338 -6.38 -30.31 24.81
C ARG A 338 -5.98 -29.34 23.71
N PRO A 339 -6.78 -29.19 22.65
CA PRO A 339 -6.51 -28.17 21.64
C PRO A 339 -6.45 -26.79 22.29
N GLY A 340 -5.44 -26.00 21.94
CA GLY A 340 -5.21 -24.68 22.53
C GLY A 340 -3.74 -24.25 22.51
N ILE A 341 -3.51 -23.05 23.07
CA ILE A 341 -2.19 -22.43 23.17
C ILE A 341 -1.59 -22.75 24.55
N TYR A 342 -0.32 -23.12 24.55
CA TYR A 342 0.47 -23.39 25.74
C TYR A 342 1.81 -22.65 25.68
N PHE A 343 2.36 -22.36 26.86
CA PHE A 343 3.68 -21.79 26.99
C PHE A 343 4.59 -22.75 27.73
N VAL A 344 5.74 -23.05 27.14
CA VAL A 344 6.78 -23.91 27.71
C VAL A 344 7.87 -23.00 28.23
N GLU A 345 8.09 -23.02 29.53
CA GLU A 345 9.20 -22.36 30.20
C GLU A 345 10.27 -23.39 30.56
N ILE A 346 11.51 -23.14 30.15
CA ILE A 346 12.66 -24.00 30.39
C ILE A 346 13.63 -23.23 31.26
N ILE A 347 14.01 -23.81 32.39
CA ILE A 347 14.77 -23.16 33.45
C ILE A 347 16.08 -23.93 33.65
N GLN A 348 17.21 -23.22 33.58
CA GLN A 348 18.55 -23.75 33.81
C GLN A 348 19.30 -22.86 34.81
N GLY A 349 19.35 -23.26 36.07
CA GLY A 349 19.91 -22.41 37.12
C GLY A 349 19.15 -21.08 37.23
N SER A 350 19.81 -19.95 36.95
CA SER A 350 19.20 -18.62 36.91
C SER A 350 18.67 -18.19 35.54
N GLU A 351 18.93 -18.96 34.48
CA GLU A 351 18.47 -18.67 33.12
C GLU A 351 17.11 -19.33 32.85
N SER A 352 16.22 -18.63 32.14
CA SER A 352 14.96 -19.20 31.69
C SER A 352 14.59 -18.75 30.28
N LYS A 353 14.08 -19.66 29.46
CA LYS A 353 13.53 -19.38 28.13
C LYS A 353 12.08 -19.81 28.05
N ARG A 354 11.25 -19.01 27.39
CA ARG A 354 9.81 -19.28 27.21
C ARG A 354 9.49 -19.36 25.73
N ILE A 355 8.81 -20.42 25.31
CA ILE A 355 8.34 -20.61 23.93
C ILE A 355 6.84 -20.90 23.90
N GLN A 356 6.15 -20.48 22.85
CA GLN A 356 4.74 -20.77 22.63
C GLN A 356 4.58 -22.04 21.76
N ILE A 357 3.65 -22.90 22.13
CA ILE A 357 3.27 -24.09 21.36
C ILE A 357 1.75 -24.15 21.16
N VAL A 358 1.31 -24.69 20.02
CA VAL A 358 -0.10 -24.78 19.65
C VAL A 358 -0.50 -26.24 19.47
N LYS A 359 -1.42 -26.72 20.31
CA LYS A 359 -2.01 -28.06 20.22
C LYS A 359 -3.27 -28.01 19.36
N ASN A 360 -3.32 -28.82 18.31
CA ASN A 360 -4.50 -28.95 17.46
C ASN A 360 -5.41 -30.09 17.94
N ALA A 361 -6.67 -30.07 17.49
CA ALA A 361 -7.55 -31.23 17.56
C ALA A 361 -6.93 -32.39 16.75
N ASN A 362 -7.09 -33.61 17.27
CA ASN A 362 -6.70 -34.83 16.56
C ASN A 362 -7.67 -35.14 15.43
#